data_AF-A0A2T5I6K6-F1
#
_entry.id   AF-A0A2T5I6K6-F1
#
_cell.length_a   1.000
_cell.length_b   1.000
_cell.length_c   1.000
_cell.angle_alpha   90.00
_cell.angle_beta   90.00
_cell.angle_gamma   90.00
#
_symmetry.space_group_name_H-M   'P 1'
#
loop_
_entity.id
_entity.type
_entity.pdbx_description
1 polymer ?
#
loop_
_entity_poly.entity_id
_entity_poly.type
_entity_poly.pdbx_seq_one_letter_code
_entity_poly.pdbx_strand_id
1 'polypeptide(L)'
;MNRAQEIKAAWARIAPFYDPIAGDEDAHQVLRNPTEHAGEISQALEHIRLIDRSTHGAVSRLNYQFCFEPCIWQRGGEAILQARALQQIATWCETQPQADSMLRDVVVRHTFDPRHSFAPPQHVPSEGFHFLVIRFAYQELLMLSTRALVELLTGRLDGNAWELLATADNTGQLRGEAPRLLRQLLGRMLTSEAFHPLISKENPLRQLCQRSKWFDKATESYGGGITSFEVALSYSGQDFAIAHELGHCLATQSFESRFDEECAADLAGFGLYALSWGWRDEILEECPLGQASRISLGPTWFFYTAKLLYTVRTLLSRRWYRLGLNPWSIGLLDDDMDELSFIVARWESSKAAVQHYLAEVQRRGAVNNPGDYFVVRNLVRLMDAFLYALEGWIEDIPEEDILFVEKLVRDNSY
;
A
#
# COMPACT_ATOMS: atom_id res chain seq x y z
N MET A 1 25.34 18.33 15.57
CA MET A 1 24.48 17.12 15.46
C MET A 1 24.84 16.46 14.13
N ASN A 2 24.85 15.13 14.01
CA ASN A 2 24.96 14.53 12.66
C ASN A 2 23.56 14.46 12.01
N ARG A 3 23.50 14.29 10.68
CA ARG A 3 22.21 14.31 9.95
C ARG A 3 21.23 13.24 10.46
N ALA A 4 21.73 12.07 10.87
CA ALA A 4 20.92 11.04 11.52
C ALA A 4 20.26 11.48 12.84
N GLN A 5 20.99 12.20 13.71
CA GLN A 5 20.45 12.74 14.95
C GLN A 5 19.38 13.81 14.69
N GLU A 6 19.55 14.64 13.64
CA GLU A 6 18.52 15.60 13.19
C GLU A 6 17.25 14.89 12.71
N ILE A 7 17.38 13.86 11.87
CA ILE A 7 16.25 13.02 11.42
C ILE A 7 15.53 12.38 12.61
N LYS A 8 16.28 11.85 13.59
CA LYS A 8 15.70 11.25 14.80
C LYS A 8 14.94 12.27 15.65
N ALA A 9 15.46 13.48 15.82
CA ALA A 9 14.78 14.55 16.54
C ALA A 9 13.51 15.03 15.80
N ALA A 10 13.57 15.17 14.47
CA ALA A 10 12.40 15.47 13.63
C ALA A 10 11.33 14.38 13.74
N TRP A 11 11.71 13.12 13.58
CA TRP A 11 10.81 11.99 13.72
C TRP A 11 10.16 11.92 15.11
N ALA A 12 10.94 12.06 16.19
CA ALA A 12 10.43 11.97 17.56
C ALA A 12 9.34 13.01 17.91
N ARG A 13 9.30 14.16 17.20
CA ARG A 13 8.26 15.18 17.38
C ARG A 13 6.98 14.88 16.63
N ILE A 14 7.06 14.25 15.46
CA ILE A 14 5.89 13.97 14.62
C ILE A 14 5.32 12.56 14.85
N ALA A 15 6.15 11.58 15.22
CA ALA A 15 5.75 10.18 15.39
C ALA A 15 4.51 9.99 16.30
N PRO A 16 4.33 10.71 17.42
CA PRO A 16 3.14 10.55 18.27
C PRO A 16 1.79 10.87 17.57
N PHE A 17 1.80 11.57 16.43
CA PHE A 17 0.58 11.86 15.66
C PHE A 17 0.27 10.82 14.58
N TYR A 18 1.26 10.01 14.17
CA TYR A 18 1.17 9.07 13.04
C TYR A 18 1.43 7.61 13.42
N ASP A 19 1.93 7.36 14.63
CA ASP A 19 2.27 6.04 15.12
C ASP A 19 1.93 5.90 16.61
N PRO A 20 0.83 5.20 16.96
CA PRO A 20 0.39 5.06 18.35
C PRO A 20 1.39 4.31 19.26
N ILE A 21 2.34 3.52 18.73
CA ILE A 21 3.39 2.89 19.57
C ILE A 21 4.57 3.82 19.84
N ALA A 22 4.57 5.07 19.33
CA ALA A 22 5.72 5.97 19.45
C ALA A 22 6.11 6.32 20.90
N GLY A 23 5.20 6.18 21.86
CA GLY A 23 5.43 6.41 23.29
C GLY A 23 5.45 5.15 24.16
N ASP A 24 5.35 3.96 23.58
CA ASP A 24 5.33 2.68 24.30
C ASP A 24 6.67 1.95 24.11
N GLU A 25 7.51 1.94 25.15
CA GLU A 25 8.87 1.38 25.09
C GLU A 25 8.88 -0.14 24.86
N ASP A 26 7.94 -0.87 25.45
CA ASP A 26 7.81 -2.33 25.31
C ASP A 26 7.33 -2.69 23.90
N ALA A 27 6.34 -1.96 23.36
CA ALA A 27 5.83 -2.14 22.00
C ALA A 27 6.88 -1.76 20.96
N HIS A 28 7.65 -0.70 21.23
CA HIS A 28 8.80 -0.30 20.43
C HIS A 28 9.88 -1.39 20.44
N GLN A 29 10.16 -2.03 21.58
CA GLN A 29 11.13 -3.12 21.63
C GLN A 29 10.67 -4.33 20.79
N VAL A 30 9.37 -4.69 20.85
CA VAL A 30 8.80 -5.82 20.10
C VAL A 30 8.72 -5.56 18.59
N LEU A 31 8.31 -4.35 18.16
CA LEU A 31 8.05 -4.07 16.74
C LEU A 31 9.20 -3.39 15.99
N ARG A 32 10.23 -2.90 16.70
CA ARG A 32 11.33 -2.11 16.12
C ARG A 32 12.67 -2.53 16.71
N ASN A 33 13.16 -3.70 16.31
CA ASN A 33 14.48 -4.22 16.69
C ASN A 33 15.46 -4.25 15.49
N PRO A 34 16.33 -3.23 15.34
CA PRO A 34 17.34 -3.20 14.28
C PRO A 34 18.34 -4.36 14.29
N THR A 35 18.49 -5.06 15.41
CA THR A 35 19.40 -6.21 15.53
C THR A 35 18.80 -7.46 14.90
N GLU A 36 17.50 -7.69 15.10
CA GLU A 36 16.76 -8.78 14.43
C GLU A 36 16.66 -8.52 12.91
N HIS A 37 16.45 -7.27 12.51
CA HIS A 37 16.39 -6.86 11.11
C HIS A 37 17.76 -6.57 10.46
N ALA A 38 18.89 -6.88 11.12
CA ALA A 38 20.23 -6.49 10.64
C ALA A 38 20.56 -7.02 9.24
N GLY A 39 20.05 -8.20 8.87
CA GLY A 39 20.23 -8.77 7.53
C GLY A 39 19.52 -7.97 6.43
N GLU A 40 18.25 -7.63 6.65
CA GLU A 40 17.42 -6.82 5.74
C GLU A 40 17.99 -5.39 5.59
N ILE A 41 18.40 -4.79 6.71
CA ILE A 41 19.05 -3.46 6.72
C ILE A 41 20.36 -3.53 5.92
N SER A 42 21.18 -4.57 6.10
CA SER A 42 22.42 -4.74 5.33
C SER A 42 22.16 -4.88 3.83
N GLN A 43 21.16 -5.68 3.42
CA GLN A 43 20.76 -5.83 2.02
C GLN A 43 20.30 -4.51 1.41
N ALA A 44 19.46 -3.75 2.11
CA ALA A 44 19.02 -2.44 1.67
C ALA A 44 20.19 -1.45 1.53
N LEU A 45 21.15 -1.47 2.46
CA LEU A 45 22.36 -0.64 2.39
C LEU A 45 23.24 -0.99 1.17
N GLU A 46 23.41 -2.26 0.82
CA GLU A 46 24.10 -2.64 -0.43
C GLU A 46 23.33 -2.18 -1.67
N HIS A 47 22.00 -2.25 -1.66
CA HIS A 47 21.16 -1.75 -2.75
C HIS A 47 21.32 -0.22 -2.91
N ILE A 48 21.30 0.54 -1.82
CA ILE A 48 21.56 2.00 -1.86
C ILE A 48 22.96 2.29 -2.45
N ARG A 49 23.99 1.50 -2.13
CA ARG A 49 25.32 1.63 -2.76
C ARG A 49 25.32 1.25 -4.24
N LEU A 50 24.48 0.31 -4.66
CA LEU A 50 24.28 0.01 -6.08
C LEU A 50 23.65 1.20 -6.80
N ILE A 51 22.57 1.78 -6.24
CA ILE A 51 21.90 2.97 -6.76
C ILE A 51 22.88 4.14 -6.88
N ASP A 52 23.67 4.46 -5.85
CA ASP A 52 24.64 5.58 -5.92
C ASP A 52 25.72 5.35 -7.00
N ARG A 53 26.18 4.09 -7.18
CA ARG A 53 27.16 3.75 -8.22
C ARG A 53 26.57 3.82 -9.64
N SER A 54 25.34 3.33 -9.83
CA SER A 54 24.70 3.29 -11.15
C SER A 54 24.20 4.66 -11.61
N THR A 55 23.82 5.54 -10.66
CA THR A 55 23.32 6.89 -10.91
C THR A 55 24.40 7.97 -10.71
N HIS A 56 25.66 7.62 -10.97
CA HIS A 56 26.81 8.53 -11.02
C HIS A 56 27.00 9.41 -9.75
N GLY A 57 26.72 8.84 -8.57
CA GLY A 57 26.84 9.53 -7.29
C GLY A 57 25.61 10.35 -6.91
N ALA A 58 24.40 10.05 -7.39
CA ALA A 58 23.21 10.84 -7.12
C ALA A 58 22.83 10.89 -5.62
N VAL A 59 22.96 9.78 -4.88
CA VAL A 59 22.70 9.74 -3.42
C VAL A 59 23.68 10.69 -2.71
N SER A 60 24.94 10.65 -3.14
CA SER A 60 25.99 11.55 -2.65
C SER A 60 25.75 13.03 -3.03
N ARG A 61 25.30 13.31 -4.26
CA ARG A 61 25.00 14.67 -4.78
C ARG A 61 23.79 15.32 -4.09
N LEU A 62 22.78 14.51 -3.78
CA LEU A 62 21.50 14.93 -3.21
C LEU A 62 21.51 14.98 -1.66
N ASN A 63 22.69 14.87 -1.03
CA ASN A 63 22.90 14.91 0.42
C ASN A 63 22.31 13.72 1.21
N TYR A 64 22.02 12.59 0.56
CA TYR A 64 21.46 11.40 1.22
C TYR A 64 22.47 10.57 2.01
N GLN A 65 23.64 11.10 2.39
CA GLN A 65 24.67 10.33 3.11
C GLN A 65 24.16 9.67 4.40
N PHE A 66 23.13 10.25 5.02
CA PHE A 66 22.46 9.68 6.18
C PHE A 66 21.90 8.28 5.90
N CYS A 67 21.46 7.96 4.68
CA CYS A 67 20.80 6.69 4.40
C CYS A 67 21.73 5.46 4.56
N PHE A 68 23.05 5.70 4.57
CA PHE A 68 24.06 4.70 4.88
C PHE A 68 24.25 4.44 6.39
N GLU A 69 23.69 5.26 7.28
CA GLU A 69 23.78 5.07 8.73
C GLU A 69 22.74 4.04 9.22
N PRO A 70 23.13 2.81 9.61
CA PRO A 70 22.16 1.75 9.92
C PRO A 70 21.24 2.10 11.09
N CYS A 71 21.72 2.97 12.00
CA CYS A 71 20.98 3.38 13.18
C CYS A 71 19.76 4.27 12.89
N ILE A 72 19.57 4.75 11.65
CA ILE A 72 18.38 5.52 11.24
C ILE A 72 17.18 4.59 11.00
N TRP A 73 17.44 3.33 10.65
CA TRP A 73 16.44 2.33 10.33
C TRP A 73 16.02 1.61 11.60
N GLN A 74 14.75 1.77 11.98
CA GLN A 74 14.17 1.08 13.12
C GLN A 74 13.74 -0.34 12.76
N ARG A 75 13.51 -0.60 11.46
CA ARG A 75 13.12 -1.90 10.87
C ARG A 75 13.75 -2.08 9.49
N GLY A 76 13.96 -3.32 9.04
CA GLY A 76 14.48 -3.62 7.71
C GLY A 76 13.57 -3.15 6.58
N GLY A 77 12.25 -3.24 6.77
CA GLY A 77 11.25 -2.69 5.84
C GLY A 77 11.44 -1.20 5.56
N GLU A 78 11.83 -0.37 6.54
CA GLU A 78 12.10 1.05 6.31
C GLU A 78 13.29 1.27 5.37
N ALA A 79 14.37 0.52 5.58
CA ALA A 79 15.57 0.62 4.76
C ALA A 79 15.28 0.18 3.30
N ILE A 80 14.48 -0.89 3.13
CA ILE A 80 14.04 -1.37 1.81
C ILE A 80 13.16 -0.32 1.10
N LEU A 81 12.20 0.27 1.81
CA LEU A 81 11.31 1.29 1.23
C LEU A 81 12.06 2.60 0.94
N GLN A 82 13.05 2.97 1.76
CA GLN A 82 13.98 4.06 1.45
C GLN A 82 14.80 3.77 0.19
N ALA A 83 15.36 2.58 0.03
CA ALA A 83 16.11 2.21 -1.16
C ALA A 83 15.25 2.36 -2.43
N ARG A 84 13.99 1.90 -2.37
CA ARG A 84 13.00 2.08 -3.46
C ARG A 84 12.70 3.55 -3.74
N ALA A 85 12.48 4.38 -2.71
CA ALA A 85 12.29 5.82 -2.90
C ALA A 85 13.52 6.49 -3.54
N LEU A 86 14.73 6.17 -3.08
CA LEU A 86 15.99 6.69 -3.63
C LEU A 86 16.21 6.27 -5.09
N GLN A 87 15.85 5.05 -5.47
CA GLN A 87 15.89 4.58 -6.86
C GLN A 87 15.01 5.44 -7.78
N GLN A 88 13.80 5.80 -7.32
CA GLN A 88 12.90 6.69 -8.07
C GLN A 88 13.46 8.12 -8.16
N ILE A 89 13.89 8.69 -7.03
CA ILE A 89 14.49 10.04 -6.95
C ILE A 89 15.72 10.13 -7.84
N ALA A 90 16.67 9.20 -7.74
CA ALA A 90 17.92 9.25 -8.48
C ALA A 90 17.68 9.16 -9.99
N THR A 91 16.78 8.28 -10.44
CA THR A 91 16.41 8.19 -11.87
C THR A 91 15.76 9.48 -12.36
N TRP A 92 14.87 10.08 -11.57
CA TRP A 92 14.28 11.38 -11.91
C TRP A 92 15.35 12.47 -12.03
N CYS A 93 16.24 12.60 -11.05
CA CYS A 93 17.32 13.57 -11.01
C CYS A 93 18.35 13.44 -12.16
N GLU A 94 18.57 12.24 -12.71
CA GLU A 94 19.35 12.09 -13.95
C GLU A 94 18.62 12.65 -15.18
N THR A 95 17.29 12.49 -15.25
CA THR A 95 16.48 12.97 -16.39
C THR A 95 16.05 14.44 -16.27
N GLN A 96 15.91 14.98 -15.06
CA GLN A 96 15.46 16.34 -14.75
C GLN A 96 16.29 16.98 -13.63
N PRO A 97 17.56 17.34 -13.87
CA PRO A 97 18.48 17.85 -12.83
C PRO A 97 18.05 19.15 -12.15
N GLN A 98 17.05 19.85 -12.69
CA GLN A 98 16.52 21.09 -12.13
C GLN A 98 15.59 20.85 -10.91
N ALA A 99 15.11 19.63 -10.71
CA ALA A 99 14.28 19.23 -9.56
C ALA A 99 15.10 18.72 -8.35
N ASP A 100 16.44 18.61 -8.47
CA ASP A 100 17.35 18.08 -7.45
C ASP A 100 17.30 18.80 -6.09
N SER A 101 16.72 19.99 -5.99
CA SER A 101 16.51 20.72 -4.73
C SER A 101 15.25 20.31 -3.98
N MET A 102 14.23 19.83 -4.69
CA MET A 102 12.88 19.53 -4.16
C MET A 102 12.75 18.09 -3.64
N LEU A 103 13.63 17.19 -4.10
CA LEU A 103 13.70 15.78 -3.68
C LEU A 103 14.89 15.48 -2.75
N ARG A 104 15.26 16.44 -1.89
CA ARG A 104 16.33 16.26 -0.89
C ARG A 104 15.75 15.80 0.44
N ASP A 105 16.56 15.06 1.20
CA ASP A 105 16.28 14.73 2.59
C ASP A 105 14.88 14.10 2.82
N VAL A 106 14.40 13.30 1.84
CA VAL A 106 13.21 12.46 1.95
C VAL A 106 13.51 11.24 2.82
N VAL A 107 12.75 11.06 3.90
CA VAL A 107 12.95 9.98 4.87
C VAL A 107 11.71 9.08 4.90
N VAL A 108 11.87 7.83 4.52
CA VAL A 108 10.78 6.85 4.60
C VAL A 108 10.68 6.31 6.03
N ARG A 109 9.45 6.24 6.55
CA ARG A 109 9.13 5.71 7.88
C ARG A 109 7.99 4.71 7.77
N HIS A 110 8.12 3.59 8.48
CA HIS A 110 7.11 2.54 8.48
C HIS A 110 6.41 2.49 9.82
N THR A 111 5.18 2.99 9.87
CA THR A 111 4.44 3.17 11.12
C THR A 111 3.49 2.02 11.42
N PHE A 112 3.28 1.79 12.71
CA PHE A 112 2.35 0.79 13.19
C PHE A 112 1.01 1.42 13.56
N ASP A 113 0.14 1.62 12.57
CA ASP A 113 -1.26 1.96 12.85
C ASP A 113 -2.09 0.67 12.97
N PRO A 114 -2.65 0.35 14.16
CA PRO A 114 -3.56 -0.77 14.32
C PRO A 114 -4.92 -0.48 13.69
N ARG A 115 -5.30 0.81 13.54
CA ARG A 115 -6.58 1.18 12.94
C ARG A 115 -6.59 0.76 11.48
N HIS A 116 -7.64 0.08 11.08
CA HIS A 116 -7.85 -0.35 9.69
C HIS A 116 -8.44 0.73 8.79
N SER A 117 -8.42 1.99 9.25
CA SER A 117 -8.71 3.13 8.42
C SER A 117 -7.61 3.27 7.35
N PHE A 118 -8.00 3.64 6.13
CA PHE A 118 -7.08 3.71 5.00
C PHE A 118 -6.23 4.96 5.08
N ALA A 119 -5.15 4.88 5.84
CA ALA A 119 -3.92 5.59 5.52
C ALA A 119 -3.27 5.07 4.22
N PRO A 120 -3.38 5.65 3.01
CA PRO A 120 -2.29 5.45 2.05
C PRO A 120 -0.99 6.00 2.67
N PRO A 121 0.18 5.82 2.04
CA PRO A 121 1.36 6.58 2.40
C PRO A 121 1.04 8.09 2.53
N GLN A 122 1.69 8.78 3.45
CA GLN A 122 1.46 10.20 3.70
C GLN A 122 2.77 10.99 3.68
N HIS A 123 2.81 12.05 2.88
CA HIS A 123 3.80 13.10 2.94
C HIS A 123 3.64 13.96 4.21
N VAL A 124 4.71 14.09 4.99
CA VAL A 124 4.75 14.92 6.20
C VAL A 124 6.02 15.77 6.20
N PRO A 125 5.96 17.08 5.84
CA PRO A 125 7.11 17.96 5.90
C PRO A 125 7.45 18.33 7.36
N SER A 126 8.72 18.21 7.77
CA SER A 126 9.17 18.56 9.12
C SER A 126 10.65 18.95 9.16
N GLU A 127 10.95 20.15 9.65
CA GLU A 127 12.32 20.69 9.87
C GLU A 127 13.34 20.45 8.74
N GLY A 128 12.92 20.64 7.49
CA GLY A 128 13.80 20.46 6.32
C GLY A 128 14.01 19.00 5.90
N PHE A 129 13.15 18.10 6.36
CA PHE A 129 12.97 16.74 5.89
C PHE A 129 11.56 16.55 5.32
N HIS A 130 11.42 15.64 4.38
CA HIS A 130 10.12 15.19 3.87
C HIS A 130 9.91 13.73 4.31
N PHE A 131 9.05 13.51 5.30
CA PHE A 131 8.76 12.15 5.75
C PHE A 131 7.72 11.50 4.83
N LEU A 132 8.00 10.29 4.34
CA LEU A 132 7.00 9.44 3.69
C LEU A 132 6.58 8.37 4.70
N VAL A 133 5.39 8.54 5.27
CA VAL A 133 4.87 7.69 6.34
C VAL A 133 4.03 6.58 5.72
N ILE A 134 4.55 5.34 5.72
CA ILE A 134 3.90 4.15 5.17
C ILE A 134 3.34 3.33 6.33
N ARG A 135 2.01 3.23 6.46
CA ARG A 135 1.36 2.47 7.54
C ARG A 135 1.34 0.97 7.24
N PHE A 136 1.61 0.13 8.23
CA PHE A 136 1.57 -1.35 8.11
C PHE A 136 0.28 -1.89 7.46
N ALA A 137 -0.88 -1.36 7.88
CA ALA A 137 -2.18 -1.78 7.38
C ALA A 137 -2.34 -1.60 5.86
N TYR A 138 -1.66 -0.62 5.25
CA TYR A 138 -1.65 -0.44 3.78
C TYR A 138 -0.97 -1.62 3.09
N GLN A 139 0.17 -2.11 3.61
CA GLN A 139 0.88 -3.26 3.05
C GLN A 139 0.09 -4.56 3.22
N GLU A 140 -0.53 -4.77 4.39
CA GLU A 140 -1.41 -5.93 4.61
C GLU A 140 -2.63 -5.88 3.67
N LEU A 141 -3.22 -4.70 3.43
CA LEU A 141 -4.30 -4.52 2.45
C LEU A 141 -3.85 -4.90 1.03
N LEU A 142 -2.71 -4.40 0.53
CA LEU A 142 -2.21 -4.73 -0.80
C LEU A 142 -2.01 -6.25 -0.97
N MET A 143 -1.40 -6.89 0.02
CA MET A 143 -1.14 -8.33 0.04
C MET A 143 -2.43 -9.15 0.09
N LEU A 144 -3.30 -8.90 1.08
CA LEU A 144 -4.54 -9.65 1.28
C LEU A 144 -5.51 -9.50 0.11
N SER A 145 -5.67 -8.28 -0.42
CA SER A 145 -6.53 -8.04 -1.59
C SER A 145 -5.97 -8.70 -2.86
N THR A 146 -4.65 -8.73 -3.05
CA THR A 146 -4.04 -9.47 -4.18
C THR A 146 -4.26 -10.98 -4.03
N ARG A 147 -3.97 -11.55 -2.86
CA ARG A 147 -4.17 -12.99 -2.59
C ARG A 147 -5.64 -13.40 -2.72
N ALA A 148 -6.58 -12.54 -2.32
CA ALA A 148 -8.01 -12.77 -2.54
C ALA A 148 -8.39 -12.81 -4.03
N LEU A 149 -7.75 -12.01 -4.90
CA LEU A 149 -7.92 -12.12 -6.35
C LEU A 149 -7.29 -13.40 -6.93
N VAL A 150 -6.11 -13.81 -6.47
CA VAL A 150 -5.48 -15.08 -6.87
C VAL A 150 -6.37 -16.27 -6.51
N GLU A 151 -6.90 -16.28 -5.28
CA GLU A 151 -7.82 -17.31 -4.80
C GLU A 151 -9.11 -17.36 -5.61
N LEU A 152 -9.72 -16.20 -5.85
CA LEU A 152 -10.94 -16.09 -6.65
C LEU A 152 -10.74 -16.59 -8.09
N LEU A 153 -9.62 -16.23 -8.71
CA LEU A 153 -9.35 -16.54 -10.12
C LEU A 153 -8.94 -18.02 -10.32
N THR A 154 -8.16 -18.58 -9.39
CA THR A 154 -7.51 -19.90 -9.56
C THR A 154 -8.12 -21.01 -8.69
N GLY A 155 -8.96 -20.65 -7.71
CA GLY A 155 -9.42 -21.55 -6.64
C GLY A 155 -8.33 -21.94 -5.62
N ARG A 156 -7.13 -21.34 -5.70
CA ARG A 156 -5.96 -21.69 -4.88
C ARG A 156 -5.15 -20.43 -4.51
N LEU A 157 -4.25 -20.53 -3.53
CA LEU A 157 -3.40 -19.41 -3.11
C LEU A 157 -2.09 -19.32 -3.92
N ASP A 158 -1.68 -20.44 -4.52
CA ASP A 158 -0.46 -20.65 -5.31
C ASP A 158 -0.74 -20.81 -6.83
N GLY A 159 -1.97 -20.50 -7.26
CA GLY A 159 -2.37 -20.70 -8.66
C GLY A 159 -1.78 -19.67 -9.63
N ASN A 160 -1.56 -20.09 -10.88
CA ASN A 160 -1.03 -19.21 -11.94
C ASN A 160 -2.10 -18.22 -12.45
N ALA A 161 -2.29 -17.12 -11.72
CA ALA A 161 -3.25 -16.08 -12.05
C ALA A 161 -3.00 -15.45 -13.44
N TRP A 162 -1.73 -15.32 -13.86
CA TRP A 162 -1.39 -14.72 -15.15
C TRP A 162 -1.92 -15.51 -16.35
N GLU A 163 -1.76 -16.83 -16.33
CA GLU A 163 -2.22 -17.72 -17.40
C GLU A 163 -3.74 -17.68 -17.55
N LEU A 164 -4.48 -17.61 -16.45
CA LEU A 164 -5.93 -17.45 -16.46
C LEU A 164 -6.35 -16.07 -16.97
N LEU A 165 -5.66 -14.99 -16.62
CA LEU A 165 -5.93 -13.66 -17.20
C LEU A 165 -5.66 -13.60 -18.70
N ALA A 166 -4.66 -14.35 -19.20
CA ALA A 166 -4.33 -14.41 -20.62
C ALA A 166 -5.31 -15.25 -21.45
N THR A 167 -5.92 -16.27 -20.85
CA THR A 167 -6.73 -17.28 -21.57
C THR A 167 -8.24 -17.18 -21.34
N ALA A 168 -8.68 -16.62 -20.21
CA ALA A 168 -10.10 -16.68 -19.82
C ALA A 168 -10.94 -15.61 -20.52
N ASP A 169 -11.99 -16.05 -21.21
CA ASP A 169 -13.10 -15.21 -21.67
C ASP A 169 -14.09 -14.98 -20.51
N ASN A 170 -13.58 -14.41 -19.41
CA ASN A 170 -14.29 -14.29 -18.15
C ASN A 170 -15.45 -13.28 -18.25
N THR A 171 -16.66 -13.83 -18.44
CA THR A 171 -17.92 -13.11 -18.59
C THR A 171 -18.50 -12.61 -17.26
N GLY A 172 -17.68 -11.90 -16.48
CA GLY A 172 -18.11 -10.92 -15.46
C GLY A 172 -18.96 -11.40 -14.27
N GLN A 173 -19.30 -12.67 -14.14
CA GLN A 173 -20.10 -13.18 -13.02
C GLN A 173 -19.25 -14.04 -12.07
N LEU A 174 -18.73 -13.38 -11.04
CA LEU A 174 -18.29 -14.08 -9.83
C LEU A 174 -19.53 -14.61 -9.11
N ARG A 175 -19.60 -15.93 -8.93
CA ARG A 175 -20.63 -16.58 -8.09
C ARG A 175 -19.92 -17.56 -7.17
N GLY A 176 -20.13 -17.41 -5.86
CA GLY A 176 -19.54 -18.30 -4.87
C GLY A 176 -19.34 -17.60 -3.52
N GLU A 177 -18.88 -18.39 -2.56
CA GLU A 177 -18.45 -17.93 -1.26
C GLU A 177 -17.32 -16.88 -1.33
N ALA A 178 -17.26 -15.95 -0.36
CA ALA A 178 -16.18 -14.98 -0.24
C ALA A 178 -14.80 -15.68 -0.12
N PRO A 179 -13.75 -15.25 -0.86
CA PRO A 179 -12.38 -15.78 -0.74
C PRO A 179 -11.88 -15.71 0.70
N ARG A 180 -11.14 -16.71 1.17
CA ARG A 180 -10.64 -16.81 2.55
C ARG A 180 -9.81 -15.58 2.96
N LEU A 181 -8.97 -15.11 2.03
CA LEU A 181 -8.10 -13.95 2.25
C LEU A 181 -8.90 -12.63 2.28
N LEU A 182 -10.06 -12.56 1.60
CA LEU A 182 -11.01 -11.47 1.79
C LEU A 182 -11.67 -11.55 3.17
N ARG A 183 -12.07 -12.74 3.63
CA ARG A 183 -12.64 -12.88 4.99
C ARG A 183 -11.66 -12.48 6.07
N GLN A 184 -10.39 -12.82 5.88
CA GLN A 184 -9.31 -12.36 6.74
C GLN A 184 -9.21 -10.84 6.72
N LEU A 185 -9.20 -10.20 5.55
CA LEU A 185 -9.20 -8.73 5.43
C LEU A 185 -10.42 -8.08 6.11
N LEU A 186 -11.63 -8.63 5.92
CA LEU A 186 -12.83 -8.11 6.59
C LEU A 186 -12.80 -8.33 8.11
N GLY A 187 -12.37 -9.50 8.57
CA GLY A 187 -12.26 -9.82 9.99
C GLY A 187 -11.22 -8.95 10.68
N ARG A 188 -10.08 -8.70 10.01
CA ARG A 188 -9.09 -7.70 10.38
C ARG A 188 -9.78 -6.35 10.54
N MET A 189 -10.28 -5.77 9.44
CA MET A 189 -10.96 -4.47 9.42
C MET A 189 -11.99 -4.27 10.53
N LEU A 190 -12.81 -5.28 10.80
CA LEU A 190 -13.85 -5.26 11.82
C LEU A 190 -13.32 -5.29 13.25
N THR A 191 -12.13 -5.85 13.49
CA THR A 191 -11.59 -6.10 14.84
C THR A 191 -10.46 -5.14 15.23
N SER A 192 -10.23 -4.06 14.47
CA SER A 192 -9.43 -2.83 14.70
C SER A 192 -8.31 -2.88 15.75
N GLU A 193 -8.66 -3.12 17.00
CA GLU A 193 -7.72 -3.29 18.10
C GLU A 193 -6.85 -4.54 17.97
N ALA A 194 -7.07 -5.46 17.01
CA ALA A 194 -6.37 -6.75 16.86
C ALA A 194 -4.83 -6.71 16.70
N PHE A 195 -4.22 -5.53 16.82
CA PHE A 195 -2.87 -5.25 16.34
C PHE A 195 -1.90 -4.66 17.36
N HIS A 196 -2.33 -3.88 18.36
CA HIS A 196 -1.36 -3.31 19.30
C HIS A 196 -0.54 -4.45 19.95
N PRO A 197 0.80 -4.45 19.84
CA PRO A 197 1.61 -5.66 20.04
C PRO A 197 1.59 -6.19 21.48
N LEU A 198 1.19 -5.36 22.43
CA LEU A 198 1.13 -5.66 23.86
C LEU A 198 -0.28 -5.92 24.40
N ILE A 199 -1.28 -6.17 23.55
CA ILE A 199 -2.63 -6.47 24.03
C ILE A 199 -2.59 -7.75 24.86
N SER A 200 -2.80 -7.59 26.17
CA SER A 200 -2.73 -8.66 27.17
C SER A 200 -3.92 -9.62 27.16
N LYS A 201 -4.91 -9.35 26.30
CA LYS A 201 -6.12 -10.16 26.08
C LYS A 201 -5.96 -11.00 24.81
N GLU A 202 -6.73 -12.09 24.69
CA GLU A 202 -6.72 -12.91 23.46
C GLU A 202 -7.11 -12.08 22.23
N ASN A 203 -6.38 -12.27 21.12
CA ASN A 203 -6.49 -11.41 19.94
C ASN A 203 -7.95 -11.32 19.42
N PRO A 204 -8.51 -10.09 19.27
CA PRO A 204 -9.84 -9.83 18.71
C PRO A 204 -10.22 -10.65 17.46
N LEU A 205 -9.35 -10.70 16.44
CA LEU A 205 -9.58 -11.49 15.22
C LEU A 205 -9.63 -12.98 15.55
N ARG A 206 -8.72 -13.46 16.38
CA ARG A 206 -8.65 -14.88 16.78
C ARG A 206 -9.92 -15.33 17.51
N GLN A 207 -10.47 -14.48 18.39
CA GLN A 207 -11.75 -14.75 19.05
C GLN A 207 -12.91 -14.82 18.02
N LEU A 208 -12.93 -13.92 17.03
CA LEU A 208 -13.92 -13.95 15.94
C LEU A 208 -13.80 -15.24 15.11
N CYS A 209 -12.59 -15.62 14.70
CA CYS A 209 -12.32 -16.84 13.93
C CYS A 209 -12.65 -18.14 14.69
N GLN A 210 -12.47 -18.18 16.03
CA GLN A 210 -12.87 -19.34 16.85
C GLN A 210 -14.39 -19.51 16.96
N ARG A 211 -15.13 -18.41 16.91
CA ARG A 211 -16.60 -18.36 17.10
C ARG A 211 -17.35 -18.56 15.79
N SER A 212 -16.94 -17.86 14.74
CA SER A 212 -17.69 -17.71 13.50
C SER A 212 -17.35 -18.81 12.48
N LYS A 213 -18.36 -19.51 11.97
CA LYS A 213 -18.21 -20.39 10.78
C LYS A 213 -18.00 -19.65 9.45
N TRP A 214 -18.09 -18.32 9.49
CA TRP A 214 -17.81 -17.47 8.34
C TRP A 214 -16.34 -17.07 8.34
N PHE A 215 -15.82 -16.65 9.51
CA PHE A 215 -14.40 -16.26 9.71
C PHE A 215 -13.46 -17.42 10.10
N ASP A 216 -13.94 -18.62 10.45
CA ASP A 216 -13.07 -19.79 10.73
C ASP A 216 -12.17 -20.18 9.54
N LYS A 217 -12.59 -19.85 8.31
CA LYS A 217 -11.81 -20.02 7.09
C LYS A 217 -10.74 -18.94 6.87
N ALA A 218 -10.67 -17.89 7.71
CA ALA A 218 -9.60 -16.91 7.68
C ALA A 218 -8.34 -17.49 8.35
N THR A 219 -7.23 -17.55 7.61
CA THR A 219 -6.04 -18.29 8.03
C THR A 219 -4.90 -17.35 8.45
N GLU A 220 -4.48 -17.38 9.73
CA GLU A 220 -3.28 -16.66 10.18
C GLU A 220 -2.01 -17.07 9.41
N SER A 221 -1.95 -18.33 8.95
CA SER A 221 -0.97 -18.77 7.96
C SER A 221 -1.44 -18.39 6.55
N TYR A 222 -0.76 -17.42 5.93
CA TYR A 222 -1.15 -16.86 4.63
C TYR A 222 -1.16 -17.86 3.47
N GLY A 223 -0.52 -19.04 3.62
CA GLY A 223 -0.62 -20.20 2.73
C GLY A 223 0.01 -20.02 1.33
N GLY A 224 0.50 -21.12 0.76
CA GLY A 224 1.15 -21.10 -0.57
C GLY A 224 2.48 -20.33 -0.60
N GLY A 225 3.18 -20.43 -1.72
CA GLY A 225 4.33 -19.56 -2.00
C GLY A 225 3.88 -18.14 -2.38
N ILE A 226 4.77 -17.16 -2.24
CA ILE A 226 4.56 -15.84 -2.85
C ILE A 226 4.55 -16.03 -4.36
N THR A 227 3.52 -15.54 -5.05
CA THR A 227 3.37 -15.69 -6.51
C THR A 227 3.91 -14.47 -7.25
N SER A 228 4.37 -14.62 -8.50
CA SER A 228 4.80 -13.47 -9.32
C SER A 228 3.69 -12.44 -9.56
N PHE A 229 2.43 -12.88 -9.54
CA PHE A 229 1.25 -12.01 -9.58
C PHE A 229 1.10 -11.16 -8.31
N GLU A 230 1.30 -11.77 -7.14
CA GLU A 230 1.32 -11.10 -5.84
C GLU A 230 2.44 -10.07 -5.74
N VAL A 231 3.65 -10.44 -6.16
CA VAL A 231 4.79 -9.53 -6.26
C VAL A 231 4.43 -8.35 -7.15
N ALA A 232 3.99 -8.60 -8.39
CA ALA A 232 3.75 -7.54 -9.35
C ALA A 232 2.73 -6.50 -8.87
N LEU A 233 1.55 -6.91 -8.40
CA LEU A 233 0.53 -5.95 -7.97
C LEU A 233 0.92 -5.25 -6.66
N SER A 234 1.33 -6.00 -5.64
CA SER A 234 1.65 -5.42 -4.33
C SER A 234 2.88 -4.51 -4.39
N TYR A 235 3.93 -4.89 -5.15
CA TYR A 235 5.10 -4.04 -5.30
C TYR A 235 4.81 -2.82 -6.18
N SER A 236 4.13 -2.97 -7.33
CA SER A 236 3.82 -1.82 -8.19
C SER A 236 2.89 -0.82 -7.51
N GLY A 237 1.88 -1.28 -6.76
CA GLY A 237 1.01 -0.39 -5.99
C GLY A 237 1.75 0.34 -4.86
N GLN A 238 2.64 -0.35 -4.15
CA GLN A 238 3.47 0.28 -3.11
C GLN A 238 4.48 1.29 -3.70
N ASP A 239 5.11 0.99 -4.84
CA ASP A 239 6.02 1.92 -5.51
C ASP A 239 5.29 3.13 -6.08
N PHE A 240 4.08 2.95 -6.63
CA PHE A 240 3.28 4.07 -7.12
C PHE A 240 2.82 4.97 -5.98
N ALA A 241 2.41 4.38 -4.84
CA ALA A 241 2.07 5.15 -3.66
C ALA A 241 3.27 5.93 -3.11
N ILE A 242 4.47 5.35 -3.09
CA ILE A 242 5.71 6.11 -2.78
C ILE A 242 5.93 7.24 -3.78
N ALA A 243 5.72 6.97 -5.08
CA ALA A 243 5.89 7.96 -6.13
C ALA A 243 4.90 9.13 -5.99
N HIS A 244 3.65 8.85 -5.61
CA HIS A 244 2.62 9.84 -5.34
C HIS A 244 3.05 10.80 -4.22
N GLU A 245 3.55 10.30 -3.09
CA GLU A 245 4.06 11.15 -2.00
C GLU A 245 5.35 11.91 -2.38
N LEU A 246 6.20 11.34 -3.25
CA LEU A 246 7.30 12.10 -3.87
C LEU A 246 6.78 13.17 -4.84
N GLY A 247 5.61 12.97 -5.43
CA GLY A 247 4.87 13.95 -6.22
C GLY A 247 4.47 15.16 -5.40
N HIS A 248 4.04 14.98 -4.14
CA HIS A 248 3.81 16.07 -3.18
C HIS A 248 5.07 16.91 -2.91
N CYS A 249 6.26 16.28 -2.85
CA CYS A 249 7.54 17.03 -2.80
C CYS A 249 7.80 17.89 -4.07
N LEU A 250 7.31 17.45 -5.23
CA LEU A 250 7.47 18.16 -6.51
C LEU A 250 6.38 19.22 -6.77
N ALA A 251 5.21 19.08 -6.15
CA ALA A 251 4.06 19.95 -6.33
C ALA A 251 4.15 21.24 -5.50
N THR A 252 5.23 22.01 -5.65
CA THR A 252 5.50 23.24 -4.85
C THR A 252 4.61 24.45 -5.19
N GLN A 253 3.46 24.23 -5.83
CA GLN A 253 2.50 25.28 -6.17
C GLN A 253 1.47 25.40 -5.04
N SER A 254 0.97 26.60 -4.76
CA SER A 254 -0.18 26.75 -3.86
C SER A 254 -1.46 26.42 -4.62
N PHE A 255 -2.16 25.37 -4.22
CA PHE A 255 -3.43 24.98 -4.82
C PHE A 255 -4.61 25.59 -4.06
N GLU A 256 -5.67 25.99 -4.77
CA GLU A 256 -6.90 26.53 -4.16
C GLU A 256 -7.77 25.41 -3.55
N SER A 257 -7.63 24.18 -4.03
CA SER A 257 -8.29 23.00 -3.49
C SER A 257 -7.29 21.87 -3.29
N ARG A 258 -7.54 21.05 -2.26
CA ARG A 258 -6.77 19.82 -2.03
C ARG A 258 -6.89 18.85 -3.22
N PHE A 259 -8.00 18.88 -3.97
CA PHE A 259 -8.20 18.03 -5.15
C PHE A 259 -7.17 18.30 -6.24
N ASP A 260 -6.83 19.57 -6.46
CA ASP A 260 -5.87 19.96 -7.50
C ASP A 260 -4.43 19.65 -7.07
N GLU A 261 -4.10 19.82 -5.79
CA GLU A 261 -2.82 19.42 -5.18
C GLU A 261 -2.58 17.91 -5.35
N GLU A 262 -3.57 17.12 -4.96
CA GLU A 262 -3.52 15.66 -4.98
C GLU A 262 -3.53 15.11 -6.42
N CYS A 263 -4.20 15.77 -7.37
CA CYS A 263 -4.08 15.46 -8.80
C CYS A 263 -2.72 15.88 -9.39
N ALA A 264 -2.11 16.96 -8.90
CA ALA A 264 -0.77 17.37 -9.32
C ALA A 264 0.31 16.41 -8.79
N ALA A 265 0.16 15.93 -7.55
CA ALA A 265 1.00 14.89 -6.96
C ALA A 265 0.84 13.53 -7.67
N ASP A 266 -0.39 13.14 -8.06
CA ASP A 266 -0.62 11.99 -8.96
C ASP A 266 0.16 12.14 -10.28
N LEU A 267 0.12 13.32 -10.91
CA LEU A 267 0.80 13.60 -12.18
C LEU A 267 2.33 13.52 -12.04
N ALA A 268 2.88 14.27 -11.08
CA ALA A 268 4.32 14.33 -10.83
C ALA A 268 4.85 12.97 -10.37
N GLY A 269 4.11 12.31 -9.48
CA GLY A 269 4.39 10.96 -9.00
C GLY A 269 4.32 9.91 -10.10
N PHE A 270 3.34 9.96 -11.00
CA PHE A 270 3.33 9.04 -12.14
C PHE A 270 4.48 9.31 -13.10
N GLY A 271 4.93 10.57 -13.26
CA GLY A 271 6.17 10.87 -13.97
C GLY A 271 7.41 10.21 -13.34
N LEU A 272 7.61 10.37 -12.03
CA LEU A 272 8.65 9.73 -11.22
C LEU A 272 8.64 8.20 -11.38
N TYR A 273 7.47 7.60 -11.11
CA TYR A 273 7.24 6.17 -11.22
C TYR A 273 7.50 5.67 -12.64
N ALA A 274 6.96 6.37 -13.64
CA ALA A 274 7.04 5.95 -15.04
C ALA A 274 8.48 6.00 -15.56
N LEU A 275 9.34 6.91 -15.07
CA LEU A 275 10.75 7.00 -15.48
C LEU A 275 11.67 6.00 -14.75
N SER A 276 11.37 5.64 -13.51
CA SER A 276 12.13 4.66 -12.72
C SER A 276 11.89 3.19 -13.11
N TRP A 277 11.34 2.93 -14.30
CA TRP A 277 10.80 1.62 -14.69
C TRP A 277 11.85 0.54 -14.93
N GLY A 278 12.98 0.87 -15.58
CA GLY A 278 13.99 -0.11 -15.98
C GLY A 278 14.62 -0.86 -14.80
N TRP A 279 14.65 -0.22 -13.63
CA TRP A 279 15.13 -0.80 -12.38
C TRP A 279 14.18 -1.85 -11.76
N ARG A 280 12.90 -1.86 -12.16
CA ARG A 280 11.91 -2.82 -11.64
C ARG A 280 11.81 -4.08 -12.49
N ASP A 281 12.49 -4.15 -13.64
CA ASP A 281 12.44 -5.34 -14.50
C ASP A 281 13.07 -6.58 -13.85
N GLU A 282 14.00 -6.43 -12.90
CA GLU A 282 14.52 -7.55 -12.06
C GLU A 282 13.49 -8.03 -11.04
N ILE A 283 12.80 -7.11 -10.34
CA ILE A 283 11.74 -7.45 -9.36
C ILE A 283 10.51 -8.04 -10.05
N LEU A 284 10.24 -7.62 -11.28
CA LEU A 284 9.09 -8.00 -12.09
C LEU A 284 9.47 -8.98 -13.22
N GLU A 285 10.61 -9.65 -13.15
CA GLU A 285 11.10 -10.53 -14.23
C GLU A 285 10.06 -11.58 -14.63
N GLU A 286 9.45 -12.23 -13.63
CA GLU A 286 8.40 -13.24 -13.78
C GLU A 286 7.00 -12.68 -14.14
N CYS A 287 6.84 -11.37 -14.34
CA CYS A 287 5.60 -10.76 -14.82
C CYS A 287 5.53 -10.86 -16.36
N PRO A 288 4.57 -11.58 -16.97
CA PRO A 288 4.55 -11.82 -18.42
C PRO A 288 4.15 -10.59 -19.26
N LEU A 289 3.82 -9.47 -18.60
CA LEU A 289 3.48 -8.21 -19.25
C LEU A 289 4.71 -7.51 -19.82
N GLY A 290 4.53 -6.79 -20.93
CA GLY A 290 5.53 -5.83 -21.43
C GLY A 290 5.72 -4.64 -20.49
N GLN A 291 6.85 -3.94 -20.63
CA GLN A 291 7.29 -2.86 -19.75
C GLN A 291 6.24 -1.75 -19.56
N ALA A 292 5.62 -1.25 -20.65
CA ALA A 292 4.60 -0.20 -20.53
C ALA A 292 3.33 -0.72 -19.81
N SER A 293 2.98 -2.00 -19.99
CA SER A 293 1.88 -2.64 -19.25
C SER A 293 2.23 -2.87 -17.76
N ARG A 294 3.46 -3.29 -17.43
CA ARG A 294 3.98 -3.35 -16.04
C ARG A 294 3.90 -1.98 -15.35
N ILE A 295 4.23 -0.90 -16.06
CA ILE A 295 4.10 0.48 -15.55
C ILE A 295 2.63 0.80 -15.21
N SER A 296 1.66 0.37 -16.04
CA SER A 296 0.24 0.63 -15.76
C SER A 296 -0.31 -0.05 -14.49
N LEU A 297 0.33 -1.12 -14.00
CA LEU A 297 -0.14 -1.86 -12.81
C LEU A 297 -0.14 -0.99 -11.54
N GLY A 298 0.86 -0.13 -11.36
CA GLY A 298 1.04 0.67 -10.15
C GLY A 298 -0.15 1.57 -9.81
N PRO A 299 -0.49 2.57 -10.66
CA PRO A 299 -1.65 3.41 -10.44
C PRO A 299 -2.94 2.59 -10.44
N THR A 300 -3.09 1.61 -11.35
CA THR A 300 -4.30 0.77 -11.42
C THR A 300 -4.56 0.05 -10.10
N TRP A 301 -3.54 -0.51 -9.46
CA TRP A 301 -3.66 -1.22 -8.19
C TRP A 301 -3.87 -0.27 -7.00
N PHE A 302 -3.21 0.89 -7.00
CA PHE A 302 -3.42 1.95 -5.99
C PHE A 302 -4.87 2.44 -5.96
N PHE A 303 -5.42 2.89 -7.10
CA PHE A 303 -6.79 3.37 -7.16
C PHE A 303 -7.82 2.24 -6.94
N TYR A 304 -7.52 1.01 -7.38
CA TYR A 304 -8.37 -0.14 -7.08
C TYR A 304 -8.45 -0.44 -5.58
N THR A 305 -7.32 -0.46 -4.88
CA THR A 305 -7.30 -0.82 -3.44
C THR A 305 -7.94 0.25 -2.57
N ALA A 306 -7.80 1.54 -2.92
CA ALA A 306 -8.61 2.61 -2.33
C ALA A 306 -10.12 2.41 -2.58
N LYS A 307 -10.53 2.13 -3.83
CA LYS A 307 -11.95 1.89 -4.19
C LYS A 307 -12.54 0.66 -3.49
N LEU A 308 -11.77 -0.42 -3.37
CA LEU A 308 -12.10 -1.63 -2.60
C LEU A 308 -12.39 -1.27 -1.15
N LEU A 309 -11.48 -0.56 -0.49
CA LEU A 309 -11.62 -0.24 0.92
C LEU A 309 -12.78 0.75 1.18
N TYR A 310 -12.93 1.78 0.36
CA TYR A 310 -14.10 2.68 0.39
C TYR A 310 -15.43 1.91 0.27
N THR A 311 -15.48 0.96 -0.67
CA THR A 311 -16.69 0.15 -0.94
C THR A 311 -16.98 -0.79 0.23
N VAL A 312 -15.98 -1.49 0.77
CA VAL A 312 -16.13 -2.35 1.96
C VAL A 312 -16.61 -1.55 3.16
N ARG A 313 -15.98 -0.41 3.49
CA ARG A 313 -16.38 0.44 4.63
C ARG A 313 -17.79 0.97 4.47
N THR A 314 -18.17 1.39 3.25
CA THR A 314 -19.53 1.84 2.94
C THR A 314 -20.56 0.73 3.15
N LEU A 315 -20.30 -0.48 2.64
CA LEU A 315 -21.22 -1.63 2.74
C LEU A 315 -21.34 -2.12 4.18
N LEU A 316 -20.22 -2.29 4.90
CA LEU A 316 -20.23 -2.65 6.32
C LEU A 316 -20.96 -1.59 7.16
N SER A 317 -20.74 -0.30 6.91
CA SER A 317 -21.47 0.78 7.61
C SER A 317 -22.98 0.71 7.38
N ARG A 318 -23.42 0.45 6.15
CA ARG A 318 -24.85 0.23 5.82
C ARG A 318 -25.42 -1.02 6.48
N ARG A 319 -24.62 -2.07 6.68
CA ARG A 319 -25.00 -3.27 7.42
C ARG A 319 -25.13 -2.97 8.92
N TRP A 320 -24.16 -2.28 9.52
CA TRP A 320 -24.21 -1.80 10.92
C TRP A 320 -25.46 -0.96 11.21
N TYR A 321 -25.75 0.05 10.39
CA TYR A 321 -26.94 0.89 10.58
C TYR A 321 -28.27 0.12 10.50
N ARG A 322 -28.38 -0.90 9.63
CA ARG A 322 -29.59 -1.74 9.54
C ARG A 322 -29.80 -2.61 10.79
N LEU A 323 -28.74 -2.89 11.54
CA LEU A 323 -28.79 -3.60 12.83
C LEU A 323 -28.96 -2.65 14.03
N GLY A 324 -29.15 -1.34 13.79
CA GLY A 324 -29.28 -0.33 14.84
C GLY A 324 -27.98 0.01 15.55
N LEU A 325 -26.84 -0.36 14.98
CA LEU A 325 -25.50 -0.13 15.54
C LEU A 325 -24.90 1.19 15.03
N ASN A 326 -23.88 1.69 15.74
CA ASN A 326 -23.15 2.89 15.35
C ASN A 326 -21.81 2.53 14.68
N PRO A 327 -21.65 2.62 13.35
CA PRO A 327 -20.40 2.24 12.66
C PRO A 327 -19.19 3.10 13.03
N TRP A 328 -19.40 4.31 13.57
CA TRP A 328 -18.30 5.13 14.13
C TRP A 328 -17.63 4.47 15.34
N SER A 329 -18.36 3.64 16.11
CA SER A 329 -17.85 3.01 17.33
C SER A 329 -16.76 1.96 17.09
N ILE A 330 -16.64 1.47 15.85
CA ILE A 330 -15.63 0.50 15.42
C ILE A 330 -14.74 1.03 14.27
N GLY A 331 -14.75 2.33 14.01
CA GLY A 331 -13.93 2.95 12.96
C GLY A 331 -14.33 2.56 11.53
N LEU A 332 -15.57 2.12 11.28
CA LEU A 332 -16.04 1.94 9.89
C LEU A 332 -16.30 3.27 9.18
N LEU A 333 -16.64 4.31 9.94
CA LEU A 333 -16.67 5.71 9.51
C LEU A 333 -15.71 6.53 10.40
N ASP A 334 -14.89 7.35 9.75
CA ASP A 334 -13.96 8.33 10.32
C ASP A 334 -13.58 9.35 9.23
N ASP A 335 -12.69 10.28 9.55
CA ASP A 335 -12.22 11.32 8.62
C ASP A 335 -11.47 10.73 7.39
N ASP A 336 -10.91 9.51 7.49
CA ASP A 336 -10.28 8.81 6.35
C ASP A 336 -11.33 8.30 5.33
N MET A 337 -12.64 8.36 5.62
CA MET A 337 -13.69 8.09 4.62
C MET A 337 -13.83 9.21 3.58
N ASP A 338 -13.65 10.47 3.98
CA ASP A 338 -13.66 11.59 3.05
C ASP A 338 -12.43 11.50 2.14
N GLU A 339 -11.27 11.18 2.72
CA GLU A 339 -10.01 10.87 2.00
C GLU A 339 -10.22 9.75 0.97
N LEU A 340 -10.76 8.61 1.39
CA LEU A 340 -11.07 7.49 0.50
C LEU A 340 -12.01 7.88 -0.64
N SER A 341 -13.08 8.62 -0.35
CA SER A 341 -14.05 9.06 -1.36
C SER A 341 -13.39 9.95 -2.42
N PHE A 342 -12.46 10.79 -1.98
CA PHE A 342 -11.70 11.73 -2.77
C PHE A 342 -10.67 11.01 -3.65
N ILE A 343 -9.94 10.01 -3.13
CA ILE A 343 -9.02 9.16 -3.92
C ILE A 343 -9.79 8.39 -5.00
N VAL A 344 -10.99 7.90 -4.69
CA VAL A 344 -11.88 7.26 -5.68
C VAL A 344 -12.33 8.25 -6.76
N ALA A 345 -12.61 9.51 -6.41
CA ALA A 345 -12.95 10.56 -7.37
C ALA A 345 -11.75 10.94 -8.27
N ARG A 346 -10.53 10.99 -7.71
CA ARG A 346 -9.29 11.27 -8.47
C ARG A 346 -9.07 10.29 -9.62
N TRP A 347 -9.44 9.02 -9.47
CA TRP A 347 -9.19 8.01 -10.52
C TRP A 347 -9.75 8.41 -11.89
N GLU A 348 -10.96 8.98 -11.97
CA GLU A 348 -11.54 9.39 -13.26
C GLU A 348 -10.76 10.53 -13.92
N SER A 349 -10.19 11.45 -13.14
CA SER A 349 -9.29 12.51 -13.60
C SER A 349 -7.91 11.95 -14.00
N SER A 350 -7.33 11.12 -13.14
CA SER A 350 -5.98 10.56 -13.28
C SER A 350 -5.87 9.49 -14.38
N LYS A 351 -6.97 8.89 -14.84
CA LYS A 351 -7.01 8.03 -16.06
C LYS A 351 -6.39 8.71 -17.27
N ALA A 352 -6.67 10.00 -17.50
CA ALA A 352 -6.13 10.75 -18.64
C ALA A 352 -4.62 10.96 -18.50
N ALA A 353 -4.14 11.24 -17.28
CA ALA A 353 -2.71 11.32 -16.98
C ALA A 353 -2.02 9.96 -17.20
N VAL A 354 -2.61 8.86 -16.73
CA VAL A 354 -2.07 7.51 -16.95
C VAL A 354 -1.91 7.21 -18.44
N GLN A 355 -2.91 7.52 -19.28
CA GLN A 355 -2.81 7.37 -20.74
C GLN A 355 -1.70 8.25 -21.35
N HIS A 356 -1.57 9.51 -20.91
CA HIS A 356 -0.53 10.43 -21.39
C HIS A 356 0.89 9.92 -21.10
N TYR A 357 1.17 9.52 -19.86
CA TYR A 357 2.49 9.03 -19.47
C TYR A 357 2.80 7.63 -20.01
N LEU A 358 1.79 6.78 -20.22
CA LEU A 358 1.96 5.52 -20.97
C LEU A 358 2.47 5.79 -22.40
N ALA A 359 1.92 6.81 -23.08
CA ALA A 359 2.42 7.24 -24.38
C ALA A 359 3.82 7.89 -24.32
N GLU A 360 4.19 8.55 -23.21
CA GLU A 360 5.55 9.06 -22.97
C GLU A 360 6.57 7.93 -22.81
N VAL A 361 6.30 6.91 -21.98
CA VAL A 361 7.25 5.80 -21.79
C VAL A 361 7.36 4.91 -23.04
N GLN A 362 6.28 4.73 -23.79
CA GLN A 362 6.32 4.08 -25.11
C GLN A 362 7.20 4.86 -26.09
N ARG A 363 7.12 6.21 -26.11
CA ARG A 363 8.05 7.06 -26.88
C ARG A 363 9.50 6.94 -26.41
N ARG A 364 9.74 6.64 -25.14
CA ARG A 364 11.08 6.34 -24.57
C ARG A 364 11.52 4.88 -24.78
N GLY A 365 10.73 4.07 -25.48
CA GLY A 365 11.10 2.71 -25.88
C GLY A 365 10.54 1.58 -25.00
N ALA A 366 9.68 1.86 -24.02
CA ALA A 366 9.02 0.81 -23.24
C ALA A 366 8.08 -0.02 -24.13
N VAL A 367 8.33 -1.33 -24.23
CA VAL A 367 7.64 -2.24 -25.16
C VAL A 367 6.41 -2.88 -24.52
N ASN A 368 5.38 -3.16 -25.33
CA ASN A 368 4.24 -4.01 -24.95
C ASN A 368 4.37 -5.40 -25.59
N ASN A 369 4.01 -6.45 -24.86
CA ASN A 369 3.98 -7.81 -25.41
C ASN A 369 2.69 -8.05 -26.21
N PRO A 370 2.71 -8.88 -27.27
CA PRO A 370 1.50 -9.35 -27.95
C PRO A 370 0.61 -10.16 -27.00
N GLY A 371 -0.38 -9.52 -26.40
CA GLY A 371 -1.28 -10.14 -25.40
C GLY A 371 -1.58 -9.23 -24.20
N ASP A 372 -0.70 -8.27 -23.90
CA ASP A 372 -0.80 -7.36 -22.76
C ASP A 372 -2.20 -6.74 -22.57
N TYR A 373 -2.77 -6.22 -23.65
CA TYR A 373 -4.10 -5.60 -23.64
C TYR A 373 -5.17 -6.55 -23.12
N PHE A 374 -5.12 -7.85 -23.46
CA PHE A 374 -6.09 -8.83 -23.00
C PHE A 374 -5.92 -9.11 -21.50
N VAL A 375 -4.68 -9.31 -21.04
CA VAL A 375 -4.35 -9.56 -19.62
C VAL A 375 -4.78 -8.38 -18.74
N VAL A 376 -4.38 -7.15 -19.10
CA VAL A 376 -4.73 -5.93 -18.33
C VAL A 376 -6.24 -5.67 -18.35
N ARG A 377 -6.91 -5.83 -19.50
CA ARG A 377 -8.37 -5.70 -19.60
C ARG A 377 -9.10 -6.75 -18.74
N ASN A 378 -8.62 -7.99 -18.74
CA ASN A 378 -9.21 -9.06 -17.94
C ASN A 378 -8.95 -8.85 -16.44
N LEU A 379 -7.81 -8.29 -16.05
CA LEU A 379 -7.53 -7.86 -14.67
C LEU A 379 -8.51 -6.77 -14.22
N VAL A 380 -8.72 -5.72 -15.03
CA VAL A 380 -9.69 -4.65 -14.72
C VAL A 380 -11.11 -5.20 -14.59
N ARG A 381 -11.54 -6.10 -15.49
CA ARG A 381 -12.83 -6.78 -15.38
C ARG A 381 -12.96 -7.63 -14.12
N LEU A 382 -11.91 -8.34 -13.73
CA LEU A 382 -11.89 -9.14 -12.50
C LEU A 382 -12.02 -8.24 -11.26
N MET A 383 -11.30 -7.11 -11.24
CA MET A 383 -11.38 -6.11 -10.19
C MET A 383 -12.77 -5.49 -10.08
N ASP A 384 -13.39 -5.05 -11.18
CA ASP A 384 -14.76 -4.51 -11.15
C ASP A 384 -15.79 -5.57 -10.72
N ALA A 385 -15.64 -6.83 -11.17
CA ALA A 385 -16.50 -7.92 -10.74
C ALA A 385 -16.32 -8.25 -9.24
N PHE A 386 -15.09 -8.17 -8.71
CA PHE A 386 -14.80 -8.34 -7.28
C PHE A 386 -15.54 -7.29 -6.45
N LEU A 387 -15.45 -6.01 -6.86
CA LEU A 387 -16.16 -4.91 -6.20
C LEU A 387 -17.68 -5.10 -6.22
N TYR A 388 -18.23 -5.61 -7.33
CA TYR A 388 -19.66 -5.92 -7.44
C TYR A 388 -20.09 -7.08 -6.51
N ALA A 389 -19.24 -8.09 -6.33
CA ALA A 389 -19.53 -9.24 -5.45
C ALA A 389 -19.47 -8.90 -3.95
N LEU A 390 -18.78 -7.81 -3.55
CA LEU A 390 -18.64 -7.40 -2.16
C LEU A 390 -19.97 -7.24 -1.42
N GLU A 391 -21.01 -6.71 -2.07
CA GLU A 391 -22.31 -6.49 -1.42
C GLU A 391 -22.92 -7.82 -0.96
N GLY A 392 -22.97 -8.83 -1.83
CA GLY A 392 -23.43 -10.17 -1.46
C GLY A 392 -22.59 -10.80 -0.36
N TRP A 393 -21.26 -10.74 -0.48
CA TRP A 393 -20.34 -11.29 0.52
C TRP A 393 -20.42 -10.61 1.89
N ILE A 394 -20.78 -9.33 1.94
CA ILE A 394 -20.98 -8.58 3.20
C ILE A 394 -22.37 -8.83 3.79
N GLU A 395 -23.41 -9.03 2.97
CA GLU A 395 -24.71 -9.50 3.46
C GLU A 395 -24.67 -10.93 4.01
N ASP A 396 -23.79 -11.78 3.48
CA ASP A 396 -23.56 -13.16 3.95
C ASP A 396 -22.86 -13.24 5.31
N ILE A 397 -22.35 -12.13 5.87
CA ILE A 397 -21.75 -12.11 7.21
C ILE A 397 -22.87 -12.29 8.27
N PRO A 398 -22.78 -13.30 9.16
CA PRO A 398 -23.81 -13.55 10.16
C PRO A 398 -24.03 -12.36 11.11
N GLU A 399 -25.28 -12.10 11.44
CA GLU A 399 -25.66 -11.01 12.34
C GLU A 399 -25.08 -11.22 13.75
N GLU A 400 -25.02 -12.47 14.23
CA GLU A 400 -24.43 -12.82 15.51
C GLU A 400 -22.91 -12.59 15.60
N ASP A 401 -22.22 -12.47 14.45
CA ASP A 401 -20.80 -12.15 14.36
C ASP A 401 -20.58 -10.63 14.34
N ILE A 402 -21.44 -9.89 13.64
CA ILE A 402 -21.46 -8.41 13.68
C ILE A 402 -21.74 -7.91 15.10
N LEU A 403 -22.76 -8.45 15.77
CA LEU A 403 -23.09 -8.13 17.16
C LEU A 403 -21.98 -8.57 18.14
N PHE A 404 -21.22 -9.61 17.80
CA PHE A 404 -20.07 -10.04 18.59
C PHE A 404 -18.88 -9.09 18.43
N VAL A 405 -18.56 -8.66 17.21
CA VAL A 405 -17.54 -7.64 16.93
C VAL A 405 -17.85 -6.34 17.66
N GLU A 406 -19.07 -5.83 17.53
CA GLU A 406 -19.54 -4.61 18.22
C GLU A 406 -19.31 -4.71 19.73
N LYS A 407 -19.71 -5.83 20.34
CA LYS A 407 -19.44 -6.08 21.77
C LYS A 407 -17.94 -6.13 22.06
N LEU A 408 -17.17 -6.84 21.24
CA LEU A 408 -15.76 -7.10 21.47
C LEU A 408 -14.95 -5.80 21.44
N VAL A 409 -15.20 -4.89 20.49
CA VAL A 409 -14.54 -3.57 20.48
C VAL A 409 -14.98 -2.73 21.68
N ARG A 410 -16.28 -2.71 22.00
CA ARG A 410 -16.79 -1.96 23.17
C ARG A 410 -16.25 -2.44 24.53
N ASP A 411 -15.96 -3.73 24.67
CA ASP A 411 -15.39 -4.33 25.89
C ASP A 411 -13.84 -4.16 25.98
N ASN A 412 -13.21 -3.58 24.95
CA ASN A 412 -11.76 -3.47 24.81
C ASN A 412 -11.21 -2.07 24.49
N SER A 413 -12.07 -1.04 24.41
CA SER A 413 -11.70 0.35 24.09
C SER A 413 -10.40 0.82 24.76
N TYR A 414 -9.39 1.10 23.94
CA TYR A 414 -8.12 1.74 24.34
C TYR A 414 -8.23 3.26 24.42
#